data_AF-A0A2K6SBE6-F1
#
_entry.id   AF-A0A2K6SBE6-F1
#
_cell.length_a   1.000
_cell.length_b   1.000
_cell.length_c   1.000
_cell.angle_alpha   90.00
_cell.angle_beta   90.00
_cell.angle_gamma   90.00
#
_symmetry.space_group_name_H-M   'P 1'
#
loop_
_entity.id
_entity.type
_entity.pdbx_description
1 polymer ?
#
loop_
_entity_poly.entity_id
_entity_poly.type
_entity_poly.pdbx_seq_one_letter_code
_entity_poly.pdbx_strand_id
1 'polypeptide(L)' 'MLFYSFFKSLVGKDVVVELKNDLSICGTLHSVDQLSVKNCFIRGSVVRYVQLPADEVDTQLLQDAARKEALQQKQ' A
#
# COMPACT_ATOMS: atom_id res chain seq x y z
N MET A 1 6.71 -8.28 -5.36
CA MET A 1 6.10 -8.85 -4.13
C MET A 1 6.22 -7.92 -2.92
N LEU A 2 7.25 -7.09 -2.79
CA LEU A 2 7.47 -6.20 -1.65
C LEU A 2 6.25 -5.35 -1.30
N PHE A 3 5.72 -4.59 -2.25
CA PHE A 3 4.60 -3.68 -1.99
C PHE A 3 3.31 -4.40 -1.63
N TYR A 4 3.06 -5.57 -2.20
CA TYR A 4 1.91 -6.39 -1.80
C TYR A 4 2.03 -6.83 -0.33
N SER A 5 3.20 -7.34 0.07
CA SER A 5 3.46 -7.71 1.47
C SER A 5 3.40 -6.52 2.41
N PHE A 6 3.92 -5.37 2.00
CA PHE A 6 3.89 -4.12 2.76
C PHE A 6 2.47 -3.61 2.99
N PHE A 7 1.64 -3.51 1.95
CA PHE A 7 0.25 -3.09 2.14
C PHE A 7 -0.56 -4.13 2.92
N LYS A 8 -0.21 -5.41 2.83
CA LYS A 8 -0.84 -6.46 3.64
C LYS A 8 -0.54 -6.29 5.13
N SER A 9 0.64 -5.79 5.53
CA SER A 9 0.93 -5.49 6.94
C SER A 9 0.18 -4.26 7.45
N LEU A 10 -0.34 -3.41 6.56
CA LEU A 10 -1.12 -2.21 6.90
C LEU A 10 -2.63 -2.46 6.93
N VAL A 11 -3.07 -3.70 6.76
CA VAL A 11 -4.50 -4.05 6.88
C VAL A 11 -5.00 -3.76 8.30
N GLY A 12 -6.11 -3.05 8.40
CA GLY A 12 -6.70 -2.58 9.66
C GLY A 12 -6.19 -1.21 10.11
N LYS A 13 -5.31 -0.56 9.35
CA LYS A 13 -4.80 0.79 9.64
C LYS A 13 -5.53 1.86 8.82
N ASP A 14 -5.63 3.05 9.38
CA ASP A 14 -6.20 4.20 8.69
C ASP A 14 -5.18 4.81 7.74
N VAL A 15 -5.59 4.99 6.49
CA VAL A 15 -4.76 5.49 5.40
C VAL A 15 -5.52 6.55 4.60
N VAL A 16 -4.79 7.44 3.95
CA VAL A 16 -5.38 8.38 2.99
C VAL A 16 -4.86 8.05 1.60
N VAL A 17 -5.77 7.74 0.69
CA VAL A 17 -5.44 7.42 -0.71
C VAL A 17 -5.75 8.63 -1.57
N GLU A 18 -4.71 9.20 -2.18
CA GLU A 18 -4.84 10.26 -3.19
C GLU A 18 -4.83 9.63 -4.59
N LEU A 19 -5.86 9.93 -5.35
CA LEU A 19 -6.04 9.43 -6.71
C LEU A 19 -5.44 10.40 -7.74
N LYS A 20 -5.21 9.90 -8.96
CA LYS A 20 -4.66 10.69 -10.08
C LYS A 20 -5.53 11.86 -10.52
N ASN A 21 -6.78 11.94 -10.09
CA ASN A 21 -7.71 13.04 -10.32
C ASN A 21 -7.83 13.98 -9.10
N ASP A 22 -6.83 13.97 -8.22
CA ASP A 22 -6.72 14.82 -7.02
C ASP A 22 -7.78 14.54 -5.94
N LEU A 23 -8.61 13.50 -6.11
CA LEU A 23 -9.53 13.05 -5.09
C LEU A 23 -8.76 12.33 -3.97
N SER A 24 -8.98 12.76 -2.73
CA SER A 24 -8.43 12.11 -1.53
C SER A 24 -9.52 11.35 -0.79
N ILE A 25 -9.26 10.08 -0.46
CA ILE A 25 -10.18 9.20 0.26
C ILE A 25 -9.48 8.75 1.54
N CYS A 26 -10.08 9.06 2.70
CA CYS A 26 -9.64 8.56 4.00
C CYS A 26 -10.45 7.32 4.37
N GLY A 27 -9.78 6.30 4.92
CA GLY A 27 -10.45 5.14 5.48
C GLY A 27 -9.50 4.05 5.94
N THR A 28 -10.07 3.02 6.57
CA THR A 28 -9.31 1.87 7.04
C THR A 28 -9.03 0.89 5.91
N LEU A 29 -7.76 0.52 5.73
CA LEU A 29 -7.36 -0.45 4.71
C LEU A 29 -7.87 -1.86 5.07
N HIS A 30 -8.87 -2.36 4.34
CA HIS A 30 -9.47 -3.65 4.65
C HIS A 30 -8.79 -4.83 3.93
N SER A 31 -8.46 -4.67 2.66
CA SER A 31 -7.79 -5.69 1.85
C SER A 31 -7.03 -5.04 0.69
N VAL A 32 -6.10 -5.79 0.10
CA VAL A 32 -5.17 -5.33 -0.96
C VAL A 32 -5.23 -6.25 -2.18
N ASP A 33 -6.36 -6.92 -2.36
CA ASP A 33 -6.63 -7.87 -3.44
C ASP A 33 -7.85 -7.45 -4.26
N GLN A 34 -8.14 -8.20 -5.32
CA GLN A 34 -9.11 -7.80 -6.34
C GLN A 34 -10.58 -7.95 -5.90
N LEU A 35 -10.86 -8.36 -4.64
CA LEU A 35 -12.19 -8.83 -4.21
C LEU A 35 -12.84 -8.01 -3.07
N SER A 36 -12.59 -6.70 -2.99
CA SER A 36 -13.23 -5.84 -1.97
C SER A 36 -14.65 -5.38 -2.41
N VAL A 37 -15.71 -6.10 -2.03
CA VAL A 37 -17.09 -5.85 -2.52
C VAL A 37 -17.99 -5.00 -1.62
N LYS A 38 -17.52 -4.53 -0.45
CA LYS A 38 -18.42 -4.00 0.61
C LYS A 38 -18.36 -2.50 0.90
N ASN A 39 -17.22 -1.81 0.74
CA ASN A 39 -17.08 -0.40 1.15
C ASN A 39 -16.69 0.56 0.01
N CYS A 40 -15.53 0.35 -0.61
CA CYS A 40 -15.07 1.13 -1.76
C CYS A 40 -13.89 0.36 -2.38
N PHE A 41 -13.99 0.01 -3.66
CA PHE A 41 -12.90 -0.64 -4.38
C PHE A 41 -12.12 0.40 -5.19
N ILE A 42 -10.83 0.51 -4.93
CA ILE A 42 -9.92 1.40 -5.68
C ILE A 42 -9.01 0.52 -6.55
N ARG A 43 -9.11 0.68 -7.87
CA ARG A 43 -8.21 0.00 -8.78
C ARG A 43 -6.80 0.59 -8.63
N GLY A 44 -5.79 -0.24 -8.37
CA GLY A 44 -4.42 0.22 -8.13
C GLY A 44 -3.84 1.16 -9.20
N SER A 45 -4.28 1.06 -10.46
CA SER A 45 -3.82 1.92 -11.56
C SER A 45 -4.24 3.39 -11.43
N VAL A 46 -5.29 3.71 -10.65
CA VAL A 46 -5.79 5.10 -10.47
C VAL A 46 -5.20 5.78 -9.24
N VAL A 47 -4.49 5.04 -8.38
CA VAL A 47 -3.82 5.58 -7.19
C VAL A 47 -2.60 6.39 -7.60
N ARG A 48 -2.41 7.56 -6.99
CA ARG A 48 -1.20 8.37 -7.11
C ARG A 48 -0.34 8.25 -5.86
N TYR A 49 -0.94 8.48 -4.69
CA TYR A 49 -0.25 8.39 -3.40
C TYR A 49 -1.11 7.65 -2.37
N VAL A 50 -0.44 6.97 -1.43
CA VAL A 50 -1.04 6.46 -0.21
C VAL A 50 -0.26 7.08 0.94
N GLN A 51 -0.92 7.96 1.70
CA GLN A 51 -0.36 8.57 2.89
C GLN A 51 -0.55 7.62 4.07
N LEU A 52 0.53 7.42 4.81
CA LEU A 52 0.62 6.48 5.92
C LEU A 52 1.18 7.21 7.14
N PRO A 53 0.71 6.91 8.36
CA PRO A 53 1.37 7.38 9.58
C PRO A 53 2.76 6.75 9.70
N ALA A 54 3.74 7.55 10.13
CA ALA A 54 5.14 7.12 10.23
C ALA A 54 5.33 5.97 11.22
N ASP A 55 4.53 5.92 12.28
CA ASP A 55 4.60 4.90 13.34
C ASP A 55 4.24 3.48 12.84
N GLU A 56 3.53 3.40 11.71
CA GLU A 56 3.12 2.12 11.10
C GLU A 56 4.13 1.61 10.06
N VAL A 57 5.25 2.32 9.87
CA VAL A 57 6.25 2.01 8.84
C VAL A 57 7.64 1.79 9.44
N ASP A 58 8.06 0.53 9.51
CA ASP A 58 9.46 0.19 9.82
C ASP A 58 10.34 0.41 8.58
N THR A 59 11.06 1.54 8.59
CA THR A 59 11.95 1.91 7.50
C THR A 59 13.17 0.99 7.35
N GLN A 60 13.66 0.37 8.43
CA GLN A 60 14.82 -0.54 8.34
C GLN A 60 14.42 -1.82 7.61
N LEU A 61 13.28 -2.40 8.00
CA LEU A 61 12.72 -3.58 7.34
C LEU A 61 12.44 -3.30 5.86
N LEU A 62 11.86 -2.12 5.55
CA LEU A 62 11.53 -1.75 4.18
C LEU A 62 12.78 -1.58 3.30
N GLN A 63 13.83 -0.96 3.82
CA GLN A 63 15.11 -0.81 3.12
C GLN A 63 15.76 -2.17 2.82
N ASP A 64 15.82 -3.05 3.82
CA ASP A 64 16.42 -4.37 3.66
C ASP A 64 15.64 -5.25 2.68
N ALA A 65 14.31 -5.20 2.75
CA ALA A 65 13.44 -5.93 1.83
C ALA A 65 13.55 -5.39 0.39
N ALA A 66 13.68 -4.07 0.21
CA ALA A 66 13.91 -3.47 -1.11
C ALA A 66 15.26 -3.88 -1.74
N ARG A 67 16.35 -3.91 -0.96
CA ARG A 67 17.65 -4.41 -1.46
C ARG A 67 17.57 -5.86 -1.92
N LYS A 68 16.90 -6.72 -1.14
CA LYS A 68 16.70 -8.13 -1.48
C LYS A 68 15.85 -8.31 -2.74
N GLU A 69 14.74 -7.57 -2.87
CA GLU A 69 13.88 -7.68 -4.05
C GLU A 69 14.57 -7.18 -5.32
N ALA A 70 15.35 -6.10 -5.24
CA ALA A 70 16.11 -5.58 -6.38
C ALA A 70 17.16 -6.58 -6.92
N LEU A 71 17.74 -7.42 -6.05
CA LEU A 71 18.63 -8.51 -6.47
C LEU A 71 17.85 -9.66 -7.12
N GLN A 72 16.65 -9.97 -6.63
CA GLN A 72 15.79 -11.03 -7.19
C GLN A 72 15.18 -10.65 -8.54
N GLN A 73 14.85 -9.37 -8.78
CA GLN A 73 14.29 -8.93 -10.07
C GLN A 73 15.31 -8.91 -11.22
N LYS A 74 16.62 -8.97 -10.92
CA LYS A 74 17.69 -8.98 -11.91
C LYS A 74 18.11 -10.39 -12.36
N GLN A 75 17.61 -11.43 -11.69
CA GLN A 75 17.80 -12.83 -12.07
C GLN A 75 16.68 -13.29 -12.99
#